data_AF-M1AWS9-F1
#
_entry.id   AF-M1AWS9-F1
#
_cell.length_a   1.000
_cell.length_b   1.000
_cell.length_c   1.000
_cell.angle_alpha   90.00
_cell.angle_beta   90.00
_cell.angle_gamma   90.00
#
_symmetry.space_group_name_H-M   'P 1'
#
loop_
_entity.id
_entity.type
_entity.pdbx_description
1 polymer ?
#
loop_
_entity_poly.entity_id
_entity_poly.type
_entity_poly.pdbx_seq_one_letter_code
_entity_poly.pdbx_strand_id
1 'polypeptide(L)'
;MDHSAADKDFKPVEIAKDKNGVDQVLLRSLRGASVRVSLHGGQVLSWKTDQGEELLFISSKATFKPPTAVRGGIPICFPQFGNRGSLEQHGFARNKMWVIDDNPPPLHPNDSNGKTYIDLLLKSSDDDLKIWPHGFEFRLRVALAFDGSLTLTSRIRNVNCKPFSFSIAYHTYFSVSDIR
;
A
#
# COMPACT_ATOMS: atom_id res chain seq x y z
N MET A 1 -18.40 23.09 34.50
CA MET A 1 -19.65 22.80 33.76
C MET A 1 -19.36 23.24 32.33
N ASP A 2 -18.63 22.40 31.59
CA ASP A 2 -19.18 21.42 30.63
C ASP A 2 -19.85 22.19 29.47
N HIS A 3 -19.31 22.19 28.25
CA HIS A 3 -19.29 21.02 27.37
C HIS A 3 -18.02 20.93 26.52
N SER A 4 -17.14 19.98 26.86
CA SER A 4 -16.24 19.38 25.88
C SER A 4 -17.11 18.41 25.06
N ALA A 5 -17.54 18.84 23.89
CA ALA A 5 -18.09 17.93 22.90
C ALA A 5 -16.95 17.00 22.48
N ALA A 6 -16.84 15.86 23.17
CA ALA A 6 -16.05 14.74 22.70
C ALA A 6 -16.52 14.43 21.28
N ASP A 7 -15.59 14.55 20.33
CA ASP A 7 -15.75 14.20 18.93
C ASP A 7 -16.05 12.69 18.86
N LYS A 8 -17.33 12.33 18.95
CA LYS A 8 -17.78 10.95 19.02
C LYS A 8 -17.65 10.36 17.62
N ASP A 9 -16.75 9.39 17.50
CA ASP A 9 -16.51 8.46 16.39
C ASP A 9 -15.43 8.83 15.36
N PHE A 10 -14.31 9.43 15.77
CA PHE A 10 -13.09 9.39 14.93
C PHE A 10 -12.62 7.93 14.76
N LYS A 11 -12.76 7.39 13.54
CA LYS A 11 -12.24 6.07 13.16
C LYS A 11 -10.94 6.26 12.37
N PRO A 12 -9.76 6.03 12.99
CA PRO A 12 -8.49 6.21 12.30
C PRO A 12 -8.31 5.22 11.14
N VAL A 13 -8.83 4.01 11.28
CA VAL A 13 -8.78 2.96 10.26
C VAL A 13 -10.19 2.47 9.96
N GLU A 14 -10.56 2.47 8.69
CA GLU A 14 -11.83 1.92 8.20
C GLU A 14 -11.55 0.94 7.06
N ILE A 15 -12.27 -0.18 7.02
CA ILE A 15 -12.17 -1.16 5.93
C ILE A 15 -13.51 -1.22 5.22
N ALA A 16 -13.49 -1.10 3.90
CA ALA A 16 -14.68 -1.19 3.06
C ALA A 16 -14.35 -1.85 1.71
N LYS A 17 -15.35 -2.47 1.10
CA LYS A 17 -15.21 -3.03 -0.26
C LYS A 17 -15.43 -1.95 -1.30
N ASP A 18 -14.63 -2.00 -2.37
CA ASP A 18 -14.89 -1.22 -3.57
C ASP A 18 -16.06 -1.82 -4.38
N LYS A 19 -16.43 -1.15 -5.48
CA LYS A 19 -17.50 -1.62 -6.39
C LYS A 19 -17.25 -2.99 -7.02
N ASN A 20 -16.02 -3.51 -6.97
CA ASN A 20 -15.62 -4.81 -7.48
C ASN A 20 -15.48 -5.85 -6.36
N GLY A 21 -15.81 -5.50 -5.11
CA GLY A 21 -15.71 -6.38 -3.94
C GLY A 21 -14.31 -6.47 -3.32
N VAL A 22 -13.34 -5.68 -3.79
CA VAL A 22 -11.97 -5.65 -3.28
C VAL A 22 -11.93 -4.82 -2.00
N ASP A 23 -11.39 -5.39 -0.93
CA ASP A 23 -11.20 -4.65 0.32
C ASP A 23 -10.21 -3.51 0.16
N GLN A 24 -10.58 -2.36 0.70
CA GLN A 24 -9.78 -1.16 0.76
C GLN A 24 -9.75 -0.65 2.20
N VAL A 25 -8.59 -0.15 2.61
CA VAL A 25 -8.33 0.42 3.92
C VAL A 25 -8.22 1.93 3.78
N LEU A 26 -8.99 2.67 4.56
CA LEU A 26 -8.90 4.11 4.69
C LEU A 26 -8.22 4.44 6.01
N LEU A 27 -7.05 5.08 5.92
CA LEU A 27 -6.36 5.67 7.06
C LEU A 27 -6.72 7.15 7.14
N ARG A 28 -6.98 7.65 8.34
CA ARG A 28 -7.21 9.07 8.62
C ARG A 28 -6.25 9.55 9.69
N SER A 29 -5.71 10.75 9.50
CA SER A 29 -5.03 11.48 10.56
C SER A 29 -6.05 12.32 11.34
N LEU A 30 -5.71 12.67 12.58
CA LEU A 30 -6.57 13.54 13.41
C LEU A 30 -6.76 14.95 12.82
N ARG A 31 -5.88 15.38 11.91
CA ARG A 31 -6.02 16.68 11.21
C ARG A 31 -6.88 16.61 9.96
N GLY A 32 -7.33 15.44 9.54
CA GLY A 32 -8.19 15.26 8.36
C GLY A 32 -7.47 14.78 7.10
N ALA A 33 -6.14 14.65 7.12
CA ALA A 33 -5.43 13.98 6.03
C ALA A 33 -5.89 12.52 5.92
N SER A 34 -5.87 11.96 4.71
CA SER A 34 -6.34 10.58 4.51
C SER A 34 -5.57 9.82 3.43
N VAL A 35 -5.51 8.50 3.59
CA VAL A 35 -4.83 7.59 2.66
C VAL A 35 -5.74 6.39 2.40
N ARG A 36 -5.95 6.04 1.13
CA ARG A 36 -6.70 4.85 0.75
C ARG A 36 -5.77 3.81 0.15
N VAL A 37 -5.80 2.60 0.70
CA VAL A 37 -4.97 1.47 0.28
C VAL A 37 -5.88 0.34 -0.21
N SER A 38 -5.60 -0.21 -1.38
CA SER A 38 -6.30 -1.40 -1.90
C SER A 38 -5.53 -2.65 -1.53
N LEU A 39 -6.23 -3.69 -1.07
CA LEU A 39 -5.60 -5.01 -0.88
C LEU A 39 -5.19 -5.63 -2.22
N HIS A 40 -5.82 -5.24 -3.34
CA HIS A 40 -5.28 -5.55 -4.65
C HIS A 40 -4.01 -4.72 -4.91
N GLY A 41 -2.90 -5.42 -5.05
CA GLY A 41 -1.56 -4.88 -5.28
C GLY A 41 -0.89 -4.28 -4.04
N GLY A 42 -1.55 -4.29 -2.87
CA GLY A 42 -1.09 -3.55 -1.69
C GLY A 42 -0.97 -2.05 -1.98
N GLN A 43 -1.79 -1.55 -2.90
CA GLN A 43 -1.53 -0.32 -3.63
C GLN A 43 -2.21 0.87 -2.96
N VAL A 44 -1.44 1.92 -2.67
CA VAL A 44 -2.01 3.21 -2.26
C VAL A 44 -2.68 3.85 -3.48
N LEU A 45 -3.98 4.13 -3.38
CA LEU A 45 -4.82 4.69 -4.44
C LEU A 45 -5.11 6.17 -4.28
N SER A 46 -5.02 6.72 -3.07
CA SER A 46 -5.34 8.12 -2.77
C SER A 46 -4.55 8.55 -1.55
N TRP A 47 -4.03 9.77 -1.58
CA TRP A 47 -3.37 10.43 -0.46
C TRP A 47 -3.77 11.90 -0.48
N LYS A 48 -4.53 12.32 0.52
CA LYS A 48 -5.09 13.67 0.62
C LYS A 48 -4.53 14.44 1.80
N THR A 49 -4.31 15.73 1.57
CA THR A 49 -3.96 16.70 2.63
C THR A 49 -5.12 16.87 3.61
N ASP A 50 -4.87 17.58 4.71
CA ASP A 50 -5.93 17.98 5.66
C ASP A 50 -6.99 18.91 5.06
N GLN A 51 -6.66 19.57 3.94
CA GLN A 51 -7.59 20.38 3.15
C GLN A 51 -8.34 19.57 2.06
N GLY A 52 -8.06 18.27 1.95
CA GLY A 52 -8.73 17.37 1.00
C GLY A 52 -8.15 17.39 -0.42
N GLU A 53 -7.03 18.09 -0.64
CA GLU A 53 -6.31 18.10 -1.92
C GLU A 53 -5.70 16.73 -2.19
N GLU A 54 -5.92 16.18 -3.40
CA GLU A 54 -5.38 14.88 -3.81
C GLU A 54 -3.95 15.01 -4.35
N LEU A 55 -3.03 14.28 -3.72
CA LEU A 55 -1.60 14.28 -4.06
C LEU A 55 -1.23 13.18 -5.06
N LEU A 56 -2.09 12.18 -5.27
CA LEU A 56 -1.85 11.07 -6.19
C LEU A 56 -2.74 11.14 -7.42
N PHE A 57 -2.15 10.86 -8.58
CA PHE A 57 -2.88 10.71 -9.82
C PHE A 57 -3.38 9.27 -9.99
N ILE A 58 -4.68 9.13 -10.28
CA ILE A 58 -5.30 7.88 -10.73
C ILE A 58 -5.86 8.09 -12.14
N SER A 59 -5.56 7.17 -13.05
CA SER A 59 -6.08 7.26 -14.41
C SER A 59 -7.61 7.10 -14.42
N SER A 60 -8.30 7.96 -15.17
CA SER A 60 -9.74 7.80 -15.44
C SER A 60 -10.09 6.50 -16.17
N LYS A 61 -9.10 5.85 -16.79
CA LYS A 61 -9.23 4.55 -17.46
C LYS A 61 -8.73 3.38 -16.59
N ALA A 62 -8.43 3.62 -15.30
CA ALA A 62 -7.95 2.58 -14.42
C ALA A 62 -8.99 1.47 -14.24
N THR A 63 -8.54 0.22 -14.36
CA THR A 63 -9.31 -0.96 -13.97
C THR A 63 -8.88 -1.38 -12.58
N PHE A 64 -9.84 -1.56 -11.68
CA PHE A 64 -9.60 -1.94 -10.28
C PHE A 64 -9.79 -3.45 -10.03
N LYS A 65 -10.11 -4.20 -11.08
CA LYS A 65 -10.38 -5.63 -11.04
C LYS A 65 -9.08 -6.44 -11.18
N PRO A 66 -8.77 -7.36 -10.25
CA PRO A 66 -7.69 -8.33 -10.43
C PRO A 66 -7.88 -9.18 -11.70
N PRO A 67 -6.79 -9.64 -12.33
CA PRO A 67 -5.40 -9.53 -11.90
C PRO A 67 -4.68 -8.29 -12.49
N THR A 68 -5.39 -7.36 -13.13
CA THR A 68 -4.74 -6.23 -13.82
C THR A 68 -4.34 -5.13 -12.84
N ALA A 69 -3.05 -4.82 -12.77
CA ALA A 69 -2.53 -3.74 -11.93
C ALA A 69 -3.26 -2.41 -12.17
N VAL A 70 -3.53 -1.68 -11.10
CA VAL A 70 -4.24 -0.39 -11.16
C VAL A 70 -3.31 0.70 -11.69
N ARG A 71 -3.79 1.45 -12.69
CA ARG A 71 -3.03 2.56 -13.30
C ARG A 71 -3.15 3.85 -12.48
N GLY A 72 -2.11 4.17 -11.72
CA GLY A 72 -2.00 5.38 -10.89
C GLY A 72 -1.70 5.06 -9.43
N GLY A 73 -1.71 6.04 -8.53
CA GLY A 73 -1.40 5.83 -7.13
C GLY A 73 0.06 5.39 -6.93
N ILE A 74 0.29 4.38 -6.10
CA ILE A 74 1.64 3.85 -5.81
C ILE A 74 1.71 2.33 -6.09
N PRO A 75 1.80 1.90 -7.36
CA PRO A 75 2.03 0.49 -7.69
C PRO A 75 3.38 0.01 -7.15
N ILE A 76 3.42 -1.23 -6.66
CA ILE A 76 4.63 -1.87 -6.15
C ILE A 76 5.24 -2.74 -7.24
N CYS A 77 6.48 -2.43 -7.65
CA CYS A 77 7.26 -3.29 -8.52
C CYS A 77 8.04 -4.29 -7.67
N PHE A 78 7.73 -5.58 -7.78
CA PHE A 78 8.46 -6.66 -7.13
C PHE A 78 8.15 -7.99 -7.82
N PRO A 79 9.14 -8.88 -8.03
CA PRO A 79 10.53 -8.80 -7.59
C PRO A 79 11.47 -8.13 -8.62
N GLN A 80 10.91 -7.46 -9.64
CA GLN A 80 11.69 -6.75 -10.65
C GLN A 80 11.15 -5.36 -10.96
N PHE A 81 12.01 -4.45 -11.39
CA PHE A 81 11.63 -3.17 -12.00
C PHE A 81 11.79 -3.19 -13.52
N GLY A 82 10.78 -2.70 -14.24
CA GLY A 82 10.76 -2.70 -15.70
C GLY A 82 10.90 -4.12 -16.25
N ASN A 83 11.70 -4.26 -17.31
CA ASN A 83 12.00 -5.55 -17.96
C ASN A 83 13.41 -6.05 -17.59
N ARG A 84 13.89 -5.76 -16.37
CA ARG A 84 15.26 -6.09 -15.94
C ARG A 84 15.49 -7.56 -15.54
N GLY A 85 14.50 -8.43 -15.75
CA GLY A 85 14.59 -9.86 -15.49
C GLY A 85 13.61 -10.65 -16.37
N SER A 86 13.41 -11.93 -16.07
CA SER A 86 12.62 -12.86 -16.89
C SER A 86 11.12 -12.84 -16.63
N LEU A 87 10.64 -12.03 -15.68
CA LEU A 87 9.22 -11.96 -15.31
C LEU A 87 8.49 -10.94 -16.19
N GLU A 88 7.17 -10.85 -16.02
CA GLU A 88 6.37 -9.76 -16.57
C GLU A 88 6.87 -8.39 -16.11
N GLN A 89 6.66 -7.36 -16.92
CA GLN A 89 7.13 -6.01 -16.63
C GLN A 89 6.72 -5.56 -15.21
N HIS A 90 7.69 -5.09 -14.42
CA HIS A 90 7.53 -4.68 -13.01
C HIS A 90 7.21 -5.82 -12.01
N GLY A 91 7.30 -7.08 -12.45
CA GLY A 91 6.95 -8.23 -11.63
C GLY A 91 5.45 -8.31 -11.35
N PHE A 92 5.10 -9.13 -10.36
CA PHE A 92 3.73 -9.60 -10.15
C PHE A 92 3.07 -9.06 -8.87
N ALA A 93 3.81 -8.40 -7.97
CA ALA A 93 3.27 -8.04 -6.64
C ALA A 93 2.05 -7.10 -6.72
N ARG A 94 2.05 -6.19 -7.70
CA ARG A 94 0.96 -5.26 -8.00
C ARG A 94 -0.31 -5.91 -8.59
N ASN A 95 -0.23 -7.17 -9.00
CA ASN A 95 -1.33 -7.91 -9.64
C ASN A 95 -2.06 -8.84 -8.65
N LYS A 96 -1.57 -8.94 -7.41
CA LYS A 96 -2.02 -9.94 -6.43
C LYS A 96 -2.85 -9.34 -5.33
N MET A 97 -3.64 -10.20 -4.68
CA MET A 97 -4.27 -9.85 -3.42
C MET A 97 -3.27 -9.98 -2.28
N TRP A 98 -3.14 -8.90 -1.52
CA TRP A 98 -2.45 -8.86 -0.26
C TRP A 98 -3.47 -9.08 0.87
N VAL A 99 -2.99 -9.52 2.02
CA VAL A 99 -3.81 -9.64 3.23
C VAL A 99 -3.35 -8.62 4.25
N ILE A 100 -4.24 -8.24 5.17
CA ILE A 100 -3.85 -7.49 6.37
C ILE A 100 -3.01 -8.43 7.24
N ASP A 101 -1.85 -7.97 7.72
CA ASP A 101 -1.00 -8.71 8.64
C ASP A 101 -1.46 -8.45 10.08
N ASP A 102 -2.18 -9.41 10.66
CA ASP A 102 -2.67 -9.31 12.04
C ASP A 102 -1.56 -9.49 13.09
N ASN A 103 -0.36 -9.92 12.68
CA ASN A 103 0.80 -10.08 13.56
C ASN A 103 2.04 -9.36 13.00
N PRO A 104 1.98 -8.03 12.85
CA PRO A 104 3.05 -7.30 12.22
C PRO A 104 4.24 -7.12 13.19
N PRO A 105 5.48 -6.99 12.67
CA PRO A 105 6.62 -6.62 13.50
C PRO A 105 6.37 -5.31 14.26
N PRO A 106 6.86 -5.19 15.51
CA PRO A 106 6.63 -4.00 16.32
C PRO A 106 7.17 -2.74 15.62
N LEU A 107 6.50 -1.61 15.86
CA LEU A 107 7.02 -0.30 15.48
C LEU A 107 8.26 0.03 16.31
N HIS A 108 9.21 0.75 15.73
CA HIS A 108 10.24 1.39 16.55
C HIS A 108 9.53 2.41 17.46
N PRO A 109 9.94 2.59 18.73
CA PRO A 109 9.26 3.52 19.66
C PRO A 109 9.12 4.97 19.14
N ASN A 110 10.03 5.40 18.27
CA ASN A 110 9.98 6.73 17.65
C ASN A 110 8.98 6.82 16.47
N ASP A 111 8.47 5.70 15.97
CA ASP A 111 7.51 5.65 14.87
C ASP A 111 6.04 5.63 15.32
N SER A 112 5.78 5.43 16.62
CA SER A 112 4.41 5.30 17.16
C SER A 112 3.75 6.63 17.54
N ASN A 113 4.45 7.77 17.50
CA ASN A 113 3.84 9.05 17.88
C ASN A 113 2.84 9.53 16.82
N GLY A 114 1.56 9.18 17.02
CA GLY A 114 0.42 9.74 16.30
C GLY A 114 0.27 9.28 14.85
N LYS A 115 0.91 8.17 14.45
CA LYS A 115 0.74 7.58 13.12
C LYS A 115 -0.39 6.55 13.13
N THR A 116 -1.35 6.73 12.25
CA THR A 116 -2.31 5.69 11.89
C THR A 116 -1.68 4.81 10.83
N TYR A 117 -1.76 3.48 10.94
CA TYR A 117 -1.11 2.58 9.98
C TYR A 117 -1.91 1.31 9.70
N ILE A 118 -1.53 0.66 8.59
CA ILE A 118 -1.92 -0.72 8.27
C ILE A 118 -0.68 -1.49 7.83
N ASP A 119 -0.62 -2.76 8.23
CA ASP A 119 0.39 -3.70 7.75
C ASP A 119 -0.26 -4.69 6.80
N LEU A 120 0.37 -4.86 5.64
CA LEU A 120 -0.05 -5.78 4.60
C LEU A 120 1.02 -6.84 4.38
N LEU A 121 0.59 -8.04 3.99
CA LEU A 121 1.46 -9.18 3.73
C LEU A 121 1.13 -9.83 2.39
N LEU A 122 2.16 -10.08 1.60
CA LEU A 122 2.16 -10.93 0.43
C LEU A 122 3.13 -12.10 0.67
N LYS A 123 2.65 -13.33 0.51
CA LYS A 123 3.47 -14.55 0.56
C LYS A 123 3.58 -15.15 -0.84
N SER A 124 4.70 -15.80 -1.13
CA SER A 124 4.81 -16.64 -2.33
C SER A 124 3.74 -17.73 -2.34
N SER A 125 3.07 -17.90 -3.47
CA SER A 125 2.16 -19.03 -3.76
C SER A 125 2.84 -20.10 -4.61
N ASP A 126 2.20 -21.26 -4.78
CA ASP A 126 2.69 -22.31 -5.68
C ASP A 126 2.79 -21.84 -7.15
N ASP A 127 1.90 -20.95 -7.59
CA ASP A 127 1.96 -20.37 -8.94
C ASP A 127 3.17 -19.45 -9.10
N ASP A 128 3.55 -18.75 -8.04
CA ASP A 128 4.72 -17.87 -8.03
C ASP A 128 6.00 -18.66 -8.19
N LEU A 129 6.07 -19.79 -7.48
CA LEU A 129 7.22 -20.68 -7.50
C LEU A 129 7.46 -21.31 -8.88
N LYS A 130 6.44 -21.36 -9.76
CA LYS A 130 6.58 -21.82 -11.15
C LYS A 130 7.34 -20.82 -12.03
N ILE A 131 7.18 -19.52 -11.77
CA ILE A 131 7.80 -18.45 -12.59
C ILE A 131 9.00 -17.80 -11.91
N TRP A 132 9.05 -17.82 -10.58
CA TRP A 132 10.12 -17.27 -9.75
C TRP A 132 10.31 -18.18 -8.53
N PRO A 133 11.23 -19.17 -8.59
CA PRO A 133 11.33 -20.29 -7.65
C PRO A 133 11.99 -19.90 -6.30
N HIS A 134 11.49 -18.84 -5.69
CA HIS A 134 11.98 -18.29 -4.43
C HIS A 134 10.82 -18.05 -3.46
N GLY A 135 10.84 -18.75 -2.33
CA GLY A 135 9.93 -18.49 -1.23
C GLY A 135 10.22 -17.14 -0.58
N PHE A 136 9.20 -16.28 -0.49
CA PHE A 136 9.33 -14.96 0.12
C PHE A 136 8.12 -14.58 0.97
N GLU A 137 8.35 -13.67 1.92
CA GLU A 137 7.31 -12.83 2.51
C GLU A 137 7.65 -11.37 2.24
N PHE A 138 6.69 -10.63 1.68
CA PHE A 138 6.79 -9.19 1.53
C PHE A 138 5.75 -8.55 2.44
N ARG A 139 6.23 -7.91 3.52
CA ARG A 139 5.44 -7.03 4.36
C ARG A 139 5.55 -5.58 3.92
N LEU A 140 4.41 -4.90 3.85
CA LEU A 140 4.33 -3.46 3.60
C LEU A 140 3.57 -2.80 4.74
N ARG A 141 4.20 -1.86 5.43
CA ARG A 141 3.51 -0.93 6.31
C ARG A 141 3.19 0.36 5.56
N VAL A 142 1.93 0.76 5.57
CA VAL A 142 1.49 2.08 5.12
C VAL A 142 1.09 2.88 6.35
N ALA A 143 1.77 3.99 6.61
CA ALA A 143 1.55 4.83 7.79
C ALA A 143 1.28 6.28 7.38
N LEU A 144 0.25 6.86 7.97
CA LEU A 144 -0.13 8.26 7.84
C LEU A 144 0.10 8.96 9.17
N ALA A 145 1.01 9.93 9.16
CA ALA A 145 1.32 10.73 10.34
C ALA A 145 0.29 11.85 10.57
N PHE A 146 0.32 12.41 11.79
CA PHE A 146 -0.56 13.50 12.20
C PHE A 146 -0.51 14.72 11.27
N ASP A 147 0.68 15.05 10.76
CA ASP A 147 0.95 16.17 9.85
C ASP A 147 0.55 15.89 8.39
N GLY A 148 0.07 14.68 8.09
CA GLY A 148 -0.28 14.25 6.74
C GLY A 148 0.84 13.55 5.98
N SER A 149 2.04 13.41 6.56
CA SER A 149 3.15 12.69 5.94
C SER A 149 2.83 11.20 5.74
N LEU A 150 2.98 10.71 4.52
CA LEU A 150 2.80 9.30 4.16
C LEU A 150 4.14 8.56 4.14
N THR A 151 4.25 7.46 4.89
CA THR A 151 5.40 6.57 4.93
C THR A 151 5.03 5.16 4.46
N LEU A 152 5.80 4.61 3.52
CA LEU A 152 5.69 3.21 3.08
C LEU A 152 6.96 2.45 3.46
N THR A 153 6.85 1.47 4.35
CA THR A 153 8.00 0.65 4.79
C THR A 153 7.86 -0.77 4.25
N SER A 154 8.76 -1.15 3.34
CA SER A 154 8.83 -2.51 2.80
C SER A 154 9.81 -3.37 3.58
N ARG A 155 9.43 -4.61 3.90
CA ARG A 155 10.30 -5.63 4.48
C ARG A 155 10.13 -6.94 3.71
N ILE A 156 11.20 -7.41 3.09
CA ILE A 156 11.22 -8.64 2.32
C ILE A 156 12.03 -9.68 3.10
N ARG A 157 11.42 -10.83 3.38
CA ARG A 157 12.06 -11.97 4.04
C ARG A 157 12.20 -13.10 3.04
N ASN A 158 13.43 -13.61 2.88
CA ASN A 158 13.65 -14.88 2.23
C ASN A 158 13.23 -16.00 3.19
N VAL A 159 12.23 -16.80 2.79
CA VAL A 159 11.76 -17.96 3.57
C VAL A 159 12.18 -19.28 2.92
N ASN A 160 12.96 -19.21 1.84
CA ASN A 160 13.59 -20.36 1.20
C ASN A 160 14.95 -20.68 1.86
N CYS A 161 15.56 -21.80 1.47
CA CYS A 161 16.89 -22.20 1.90
C CYS A 161 18.03 -21.69 1.01
N LYS A 162 17.71 -20.97 -0.08
CA LYS A 162 18.70 -20.43 -1.04
C LYS A 162 18.59 -18.91 -1.13
N PRO A 163 19.73 -18.17 -1.23
CA PRO A 163 19.71 -16.75 -1.53
C PRO A 163 18.98 -16.45 -2.85
N PHE A 164 18.38 -15.27 -2.95
CA PHE A 164 17.82 -14.74 -4.20
C PHE A 164 18.10 -13.25 -4.35
N SER A 165 18.14 -12.81 -5.59
CA SER A 165 18.25 -11.40 -5.95
C SER A 165 16.89 -10.87 -6.36
N PHE A 166 16.60 -9.63 -5.97
CA PHE A 166 15.37 -8.95 -6.36
C PHE A 166 15.64 -7.45 -6.50
N SER A 167 14.71 -6.75 -7.15
CA SER A 167 14.60 -5.30 -7.07
C SER A 167 13.19 -4.91 -6.64
N ILE A 168 13.10 -3.74 -6.02
CA ILE A 168 11.85 -3.14 -5.58
C ILE A 168 11.79 -1.69 -6.05
N ALA A 169 10.61 -1.25 -6.45
CA ALA A 169 10.33 0.16 -6.68
C ALA A 169 8.88 0.50 -6.29
N TYR A 170 8.68 1.74 -5.83
CA TYR A 170 7.36 2.36 -5.74
C TYR A 170 7.16 3.22 -7.00
N HIS A 171 6.22 2.85 -7.85
CA HIS A 171 6.01 3.50 -9.14
C HIS A 171 5.02 4.68 -9.02
N THR A 172 5.30 5.61 -8.12
CA THR A 172 4.38 6.66 -7.69
C THR A 172 3.92 7.58 -8.83
N TYR A 173 2.62 7.78 -8.93
CA TYR A 173 1.98 8.76 -9.81
C TYR A 173 1.52 9.95 -8.95
N PHE A 174 2.28 11.04 -8.99
CA PHE A 174 1.88 12.28 -8.33
C PHE A 174 0.86 13.05 -9.18
N SER A 175 -0.09 13.67 -8.50
CA SER A 175 -0.97 14.66 -9.10
C SER A 175 -0.18 15.95 -9.32
N VAL A 176 -0.17 16.44 -10.56
CA VAL A 176 0.44 17.72 -10.93
C VAL A 176 -0.56 18.50 -11.77
N SER A 177 -0.61 19.82 -11.57
CA SER A 177 -1.51 20.71 -12.31
C SER A 177 -1.05 20.91 -13.76
N ASP A 178 0.26 20.91 -13.99
CA ASP A 178 0.90 20.99 -15.31
C ASP A 178 2.17 20.12 -15.31
N ILE A 179 2.44 19.45 -16.43
CA ILE A 179 3.62 18.57 -16.63
C ILE A 179 4.78 19.29 -17.34
N ARG A 180 4.57 20.56 -17.70
CA ARG A 180 5.52 21.37 -18.46
C ARG A 180 6.79 21.73 -17.69
#